data_AF-A0A9P8AD45-F1
#
_entry.id   AF-A0A9P8AD45-F1
#
_cell.length_a   1.000
_cell.length_b   1.000
_cell.length_c   1.000
_cell.angle_alpha   90.00
_cell.angle_beta   90.00
_cell.angle_gamma   90.00
#
_symmetry.space_group_name_H-M   'P 1'
#
loop_
_entity.id
_entity.type
_entity.pdbx_description
1 polymer ?
#
loop_
_entity_poly.entity_id
_entity_poly.type
_entity_poly.pdbx_seq_one_letter_code
_entity_poly.pdbx_strand_id
1 'polypeptide(L)'
;MITPLLTQLTYEGLIDELIGIRNSHVELPVSLISPPPNAGITSSSGPSTTPTTSTSNTLRKESKKKYHLSPTDTLFTDLRDLNFSFVGKKLNQVAHRLDEDYKASRQAKTIPQLRDVVGKLGGLQSEHQSLRIHTGLSELLVPMTRTEQFNKSLEIQQNLLASYNISEQLTAIEDLIAQGAEMELVVRLACLASITAGGIKAKVLENIKREILQTYGYNFLPLLLSLSAPSLAILLPNPPPTSHPDLAAAAKYPFNSLRKSLRLLIEDDPESLNEVENDISYVYSGWAPISIRLVQCVAQKGGVLSNPAETGNQADGKGGRGEKVQAHPIIGWKGFEDILALIPGRTVDVDMNVASAGGLISRPAGKTTTTVVCFLGGCTYTEIAALRWVSKQNKGRRFLIVTTGIVNGLSIIDGISGVQKSVTSKDAGL
;
A
#
# COMPACT_ATOMS: atom_id res chain seq x y z
N MET A 1 5.83 -7.01 10.19
CA MET A 1 6.97 -6.41 9.46
C MET A 1 6.95 -6.67 7.96
N ILE A 2 6.40 -7.77 7.42
CA ILE A 2 6.38 -8.01 5.96
C ILE A 2 5.73 -6.86 5.18
N THR A 3 4.46 -6.53 5.50
CA THR A 3 3.68 -5.51 4.77
C THR A 3 4.43 -4.19 4.55
N PRO A 4 4.96 -3.51 5.58
CA PRO A 4 5.62 -2.23 5.37
C PRO A 4 7.01 -2.35 4.70
N LEU A 5 7.63 -3.53 4.62
CA LEU A 5 8.88 -3.70 3.87
C LEU A 5 8.64 -3.74 2.35
N LEU A 6 7.42 -4.11 1.93
CA LEU A 6 7.03 -4.20 0.52
C LEU A 6 6.82 -2.82 -0.10
N THR A 7 7.14 -2.68 -1.38
CA THR A 7 6.79 -1.51 -2.19
C THR A 7 5.27 -1.43 -2.33
N GLN A 8 4.67 -0.36 -1.81
CA GLN A 8 3.22 -0.13 -1.91
C GLN A 8 2.79 0.11 -3.36
N LEU A 9 1.71 -0.54 -3.83
CA LEU A 9 1.28 -0.49 -5.24
C LEU A 9 -0.07 0.23 -5.47
N THR A 10 -0.62 0.87 -4.43
CA THR A 10 -1.75 1.79 -4.58
C THR A 10 -1.28 3.18 -5.00
N TYR A 11 -2.18 4.02 -5.52
CA TYR A 11 -1.83 5.39 -5.91
C TYR A 11 -1.25 6.20 -4.74
N GLU A 12 -1.96 6.24 -3.60
CA GLU A 12 -1.49 6.96 -2.40
C GLU A 12 -0.22 6.31 -1.82
N GLY A 13 -0.13 4.98 -1.88
CA GLY A 13 1.05 4.23 -1.48
C GLY A 13 2.30 4.56 -2.30
N LEU A 14 2.20 4.64 -3.62
CA LEU A 14 3.35 5.01 -4.48
C LEU A 14 3.73 6.48 -4.35
N ILE A 15 2.76 7.37 -4.12
CA ILE A 15 3.08 8.77 -3.78
C ILE A 15 3.92 8.79 -2.50
N ASP A 16 3.55 8.02 -1.48
CA ASP A 16 4.29 7.94 -0.22
C ASP A 16 5.69 7.30 -0.37
N GLU A 17 5.83 6.23 -1.16
CA GLU A 17 7.12 5.57 -1.38
C GLU A 17 8.10 6.42 -2.20
N LEU A 18 7.62 7.12 -3.24
CA LEU A 18 8.48 7.73 -4.26
C LEU A 18 8.61 9.25 -4.15
N ILE A 19 7.63 9.92 -3.52
CA ILE A 19 7.61 11.38 -3.33
C ILE A 19 7.61 11.73 -1.83
N GLY A 20 6.96 10.92 -1.01
CA GLY A 20 6.81 11.11 0.43
C GLY A 20 5.58 11.94 0.77
N ILE A 21 4.73 11.41 1.67
CA ILE A 21 3.61 12.15 2.23
C ILE A 21 3.94 12.55 3.67
N ARG A 22 3.81 13.85 3.99
CA ARG A 22 3.95 14.35 5.36
C ARG A 22 2.75 15.19 5.73
N ASN A 23 2.03 14.79 6.77
CA ASN A 23 0.85 15.49 7.27
C ASN A 23 -0.19 15.75 6.16
N SER A 24 -0.46 14.75 5.31
CA SER A 24 -1.34 14.87 4.14
C SER A 24 -0.90 15.92 3.10
N HIS A 25 0.40 16.19 3.01
CA HIS A 25 1.00 17.07 2.00
C HIS A 25 2.12 16.36 1.25
N VAL A 26 2.32 16.78 0.01
CA VAL A 26 3.42 16.33 -0.85
C VAL A 26 4.11 17.55 -1.48
N GLU A 27 5.38 17.42 -1.84
CA GLU A 27 6.11 18.50 -2.51
C GLU A 27 6.11 18.29 -4.02
N LEU A 28 5.41 19.17 -4.75
CA LEU A 28 5.25 19.10 -6.21
C LEU A 28 5.90 20.28 -6.91
N PRO A 29 6.32 20.13 -8.17
CA PRO A 29 6.80 21.25 -8.99
C PRO A 29 5.79 22.40 -9.03
N VAL A 30 6.27 23.65 -8.93
CA VAL A 30 5.42 24.84 -8.89
C VAL A 30 4.53 24.97 -10.13
N SER A 31 5.05 24.66 -11.32
CA SER A 31 4.31 24.64 -12.58
C SER A 31 3.11 23.70 -12.57
N LEU A 32 3.19 22.58 -11.82
CA LEU A 32 2.07 21.65 -11.65
C LEU A 32 0.99 22.29 -10.76
N ILE A 33 1.36 22.95 -9.67
CA ILE A 33 0.39 23.54 -8.73
C ILE A 33 -0.24 24.83 -9.31
N SER A 34 0.59 25.72 -9.86
CA SER A 34 0.22 27.05 -10.33
C SER A 34 0.75 27.23 -11.77
N PRO A 35 -0.01 26.80 -12.78
CA PRO A 35 0.41 26.90 -14.16
C PRO A 35 0.44 28.39 -14.56
N PRO A 36 1.38 28.81 -15.42
CA PRO A 36 1.44 30.19 -15.88
C PRO A 36 0.13 30.58 -16.59
N PRO A 37 -0.33 31.84 -16.45
CA PRO A 37 -1.65 32.30 -16.91
C PRO A 37 -1.90 32.15 -18.42
N ASN A 38 -0.86 31.87 -19.22
CA ASN A 38 -0.96 31.62 -20.66
C ASN A 38 -0.97 30.13 -21.05
N ALA A 39 -1.00 29.19 -20.11
CA ALA A 39 -1.37 27.80 -20.38
C ALA A 39 -2.90 27.65 -20.44
N GLY A 40 -3.54 28.50 -21.25
CA GLY A 40 -4.93 28.35 -21.62
C GLY A 40 -5.10 27.05 -22.42
N ILE A 41 -6.21 26.37 -22.16
CA ILE A 41 -6.69 25.14 -22.79
C ILE A 41 -6.49 25.20 -24.32
N THR A 42 -5.36 24.70 -24.81
CA THR A 42 -5.26 24.23 -26.19
C THR A 42 -5.83 22.83 -26.19
N SER A 43 -6.97 22.69 -26.84
CA SER A 43 -7.53 21.41 -27.22
C SER A 43 -6.51 20.60 -28.03
N SER A 44 -5.76 19.71 -27.37
CA SER A 44 -4.95 18.71 -28.06
C SER A 44 -5.85 17.55 -28.48
N SER A 45 -6.67 17.78 -29.50
CA SER A 45 -7.28 16.74 -30.31
C SER A 45 -6.25 16.23 -31.31
N GLY A 46 -5.64 15.08 -31.03
CA GLY A 46 -4.80 14.35 -31.99
C GLY A 46 -4.11 13.13 -31.35
N PRO A 47 -4.12 11.95 -32.00
CA PRO A 47 -3.37 10.80 -31.51
C PRO A 47 -1.89 10.98 -31.89
N SER A 48 -1.07 11.50 -30.98
CA SER A 48 0.38 11.53 -31.18
C SER A 48 1.00 10.29 -30.54
N THR A 49 1.18 9.26 -31.36
CA THR A 49 2.11 8.15 -31.12
C THR A 49 3.55 8.65 -31.27
N THR A 50 4.08 9.34 -30.25
CA THR A 50 5.52 9.56 -30.07
C THR A 50 5.80 9.76 -28.58
N PRO A 51 6.80 9.06 -27.99
CA PRO A 51 7.13 9.23 -26.57
C PRO A 51 7.85 10.56 -26.36
N THR A 52 7.19 11.52 -25.71
CA THR A 52 7.80 12.78 -25.24
C THR A 52 8.64 12.51 -23.98
N THR A 53 9.90 12.13 -24.17
CA THR A 53 10.90 11.95 -23.10
C THR A 53 11.46 13.26 -22.53
N SER A 54 11.03 14.44 -23.04
CA SER A 54 11.65 15.73 -22.70
C SER A 54 10.94 16.53 -21.58
N THR A 55 9.64 16.32 -21.31
CA THR A 55 8.89 17.09 -20.30
C THR A 55 9.06 16.58 -18.87
N SER A 56 9.45 15.32 -18.69
CA SER A 56 9.64 14.72 -17.35
C SER A 56 10.92 15.18 -16.65
N ASN A 57 11.97 15.47 -17.43
CA ASN A 57 13.25 15.94 -16.89
C ASN A 57 13.24 17.41 -16.44
N THR A 58 12.39 18.26 -17.01
CA THR A 58 12.26 19.67 -16.62
C THR A 58 11.52 19.85 -15.29
N LEU A 59 10.48 19.04 -15.04
CA LEU A 59 9.69 19.08 -13.81
C LEU A 59 10.49 18.65 -12.56
N ARG A 60 11.48 17.77 -12.71
CA ARG A 60 12.27 17.25 -11.58
C ARG A 60 13.27 18.26 -11.00
N LYS A 61 13.72 19.24 -11.80
CA LYS A 61 14.70 20.27 -11.41
C LYS A 61 14.05 21.59 -11.00
N GLU A 62 12.72 21.67 -11.03
CA GLU A 62 11.98 22.87 -10.69
C GLU A 62 11.83 23.05 -9.17
N SER A 63 11.70 24.30 -8.71
CA SER A 63 11.29 24.60 -7.34
C SER A 63 10.00 23.87 -7.00
N LYS A 64 9.96 23.27 -5.80
CA LYS A 64 8.79 22.53 -5.31
C LYS A 64 7.98 23.36 -4.31
N LYS A 65 6.67 23.13 -4.26
CA LYS A 65 5.76 23.72 -3.29
C LYS A 65 4.90 22.62 -2.67
N LYS A 66 4.54 22.81 -1.39
CA LYS A 66 3.65 21.90 -0.66
C LYS A 66 2.25 21.96 -1.26
N TYR A 67 1.71 20.79 -1.60
CA TYR A 67 0.35 20.57 -2.05
C TYR A 67 -0.38 19.67 -1.06
N HIS A 68 -1.58 20.07 -0.64
CA HIS A 68 -2.40 19.30 0.28
C HIS A 68 -3.21 18.24 -0.48
N LEU A 69 -3.05 16.97 -0.12
CA LEU A 69 -3.89 15.87 -0.59
C LEU A 69 -5.24 15.94 0.15
N SER A 70 -6.15 16.76 -0.37
CA SER A 70 -7.40 17.05 0.34
C SER A 70 -8.38 15.87 0.29
N PRO A 71 -8.99 15.47 1.42
CA PRO A 71 -10.07 14.49 1.42
C PRO A 71 -11.37 15.03 0.82
N THR A 72 -11.49 16.34 0.58
CA THR A 72 -12.63 16.93 -0.14
C THR A 72 -12.49 16.84 -1.65
N ASP A 73 -11.30 16.45 -2.14
CA ASP A 73 -11.10 16.14 -3.55
C ASP A 73 -11.71 14.76 -3.86
N THR A 74 -12.80 14.77 -4.62
CA THR A 74 -13.52 13.56 -5.01
C THR A 74 -12.72 12.70 -5.96
N LEU A 75 -11.93 13.29 -6.85
CA LEU A 75 -11.08 12.53 -7.76
C LEU A 75 -9.95 11.87 -6.98
N PHE A 76 -9.29 12.58 -6.06
CA PHE A 76 -8.29 11.97 -5.19
C PHE A 76 -8.88 10.81 -4.39
N THR A 77 -10.09 10.97 -3.83
CA THR A 77 -10.79 9.91 -3.08
C THR A 77 -11.04 8.67 -3.94
N ASP A 78 -11.35 8.86 -5.22
CA ASP A 78 -11.52 7.79 -6.19
C ASP A 78 -10.21 7.12 -6.60
N LEU A 79 -9.08 7.84 -6.57
CA LEU A 79 -7.78 7.37 -7.04
C LEU A 79 -6.92 6.74 -5.94
N ARG A 80 -6.90 7.34 -4.73
CA ARG A 80 -5.93 7.05 -3.66
C ARG A 80 -5.82 5.57 -3.30
N ASP A 81 -6.95 4.87 -3.30
CA ASP A 81 -7.04 3.47 -2.90
C ASP A 81 -6.91 2.52 -4.10
N LEU A 82 -6.84 2.99 -5.35
CA LEU A 82 -6.71 2.15 -6.55
C LEU A 82 -5.29 1.61 -6.67
N ASN A 83 -5.16 0.38 -7.17
CA ASN A 83 -3.87 -0.11 -7.66
C ASN A 83 -3.41 0.79 -8.83
N PHE A 84 -2.13 1.15 -8.82
CA PHE A 84 -1.56 2.13 -9.74
C PHE A 84 -1.72 1.76 -11.21
N SER A 85 -1.77 0.46 -11.53
CA SER A 85 -2.00 -0.03 -12.89
C SER A 85 -3.32 0.46 -13.51
N PHE A 86 -4.33 0.77 -12.67
CA PHE A 86 -5.65 1.24 -13.11
C PHE A 86 -5.80 2.77 -13.10
N VAL A 87 -4.87 3.50 -12.50
CA VAL A 87 -4.96 4.97 -12.33
C VAL A 87 -5.02 5.68 -13.69
N GLY A 88 -4.18 5.30 -14.65
CA GLY A 88 -4.16 5.91 -15.98
C GLY A 88 -5.51 5.77 -16.71
N LYS A 89 -6.14 4.59 -16.63
CA LYS A 89 -7.47 4.34 -17.22
C LYS A 89 -8.53 5.21 -16.56
N LYS A 90 -8.53 5.30 -15.22
CA LYS A 90 -9.49 6.12 -14.47
C LYS A 90 -9.33 7.61 -14.76
N LEU A 91 -8.10 8.12 -14.84
CA LEU A 91 -7.81 9.51 -15.22
C LEU A 91 -8.32 9.82 -16.63
N ASN A 92 -8.09 8.94 -17.60
CA ASN A 92 -8.58 9.09 -18.96
C ASN A 92 -10.11 9.12 -19.03
N GLN A 93 -10.80 8.24 -18.30
CA GLN A 93 -12.27 8.24 -18.19
C GLN A 93 -12.81 9.57 -17.63
N VAL A 94 -12.18 10.09 -16.57
CA VAL A 94 -12.57 11.37 -15.96
C VAL A 94 -12.31 12.53 -16.92
N ALA A 95 -11.20 12.51 -17.68
CA ALA A 95 -10.88 13.51 -18.68
C ALA A 95 -11.95 13.58 -19.79
N HIS A 96 -12.36 12.42 -20.33
CA HIS A 96 -13.41 12.36 -21.35
C HIS A 96 -14.75 12.88 -20.83
N ARG A 97 -15.17 12.43 -19.63
CA ARG A 97 -16.41 12.92 -19.00
C ARG A 97 -16.39 14.45 -18.84
N LEU A 98 -15.27 15.00 -18.36
CA LEU A 98 -15.16 16.43 -18.10
C LEU A 98 -15.18 17.26 -19.40
N ASP A 99 -14.55 16.77 -20.47
CA ASP A 99 -14.63 17.40 -21.80
C ASP A 99 -16.07 17.43 -22.35
N GLU A 100 -16.83 16.34 -22.17
CA GLU A 100 -18.26 16.29 -22.50
C GLU A 100 -19.08 17.31 -21.69
N ASP A 101 -18.85 17.40 -20.38
CA ASP A 101 -19.54 18.35 -19.49
C ASP A 101 -19.26 19.82 -19.88
N TYR A 102 -18.02 20.14 -20.27
CA TYR A 102 -17.66 21.47 -20.79
C TYR A 102 -18.29 21.78 -22.15
N LYS A 103 -18.31 20.80 -23.07
CA LYS A 103 -18.96 20.95 -24.39
C LYS A 103 -20.46 21.18 -24.22
N ALA A 104 -21.13 20.42 -23.37
CA ALA A 104 -22.54 20.60 -23.03
C ALA A 104 -22.80 22.00 -22.44
N SER A 105 -21.92 22.46 -21.54
CA SER A 105 -22.00 23.80 -20.94
C SER A 105 -21.89 24.93 -21.98
N ARG A 106 -21.04 24.77 -23.00
CA ARG A 106 -20.90 25.73 -24.12
C ARG A 106 -22.08 25.71 -25.08
N GLN A 107 -22.83 24.60 -25.14
CA GLN A 107 -24.00 24.44 -26.00
C GLN A 107 -25.31 24.93 -25.34
N ALA A 108 -25.27 25.36 -24.08
CA ALA A 108 -26.42 25.93 -23.38
C ALA A 108 -26.90 27.22 -24.07
N LYS A 109 -28.19 27.27 -24.46
CA LYS A 109 -28.78 28.42 -25.18
C LYS A 109 -29.89 29.12 -24.40
N THR A 110 -30.54 28.44 -23.48
CA THR A 110 -31.68 28.99 -22.73
C THR A 110 -31.23 29.61 -21.41
N ILE A 111 -31.95 30.63 -20.94
CA ILE A 111 -31.66 31.31 -19.67
C ILE A 111 -31.61 30.34 -18.47
N PRO A 112 -32.51 29.34 -18.34
CA PRO A 112 -32.40 28.32 -17.29
C PRO A 112 -31.10 27.51 -17.39
N GLN A 113 -30.73 27.05 -18.59
CA GLN A 113 -29.49 26.30 -18.80
C GLN A 113 -28.25 27.14 -18.48
N LEU A 114 -28.25 28.43 -18.83
CA LEU A 114 -27.13 29.33 -18.50
C LEU A 114 -26.97 29.51 -16.98
N ARG A 115 -28.08 29.63 -16.23
CA ARG A 115 -28.04 29.68 -14.76
C ARG A 115 -27.48 28.38 -14.16
N ASP A 116 -27.89 27.24 -14.69
CA ASP A 116 -27.38 25.93 -14.27
C ASP A 116 -25.87 25.77 -14.54
N VAL A 117 -25.40 26.24 -15.69
CA VAL A 117 -23.97 26.23 -16.04
C VAL A 117 -23.17 27.11 -15.07
N VAL A 118 -23.62 28.34 -14.80
CA VAL A 118 -22.95 29.24 -13.85
C VAL A 118 -22.90 28.62 -12.44
N GLY A 119 -23.97 27.95 -12.02
CA GLY A 119 -24.02 27.24 -10.73
C GLY A 119 -23.03 26.06 -10.64
N LYS A 120 -22.74 25.38 -11.75
CA LYS A 120 -21.82 24.23 -11.82
C LYS A 120 -20.37 24.61 -12.16
N LEU A 121 -20.13 25.80 -12.70
CA LEU A 121 -18.83 26.21 -13.25
C LEU A 121 -17.70 26.13 -12.22
N GLY A 122 -17.93 26.56 -10.99
CA GLY A 122 -16.92 26.47 -9.92
C GLY A 122 -16.53 25.03 -9.59
N GLY A 123 -17.49 24.12 -9.58
CA GLY A 123 -17.25 22.68 -9.40
C GLY A 123 -16.45 22.08 -10.55
N LEU A 124 -16.83 22.38 -11.79
CA LEU A 124 -16.10 21.93 -12.99
C LEU A 124 -14.66 22.45 -13.02
N GLN A 125 -14.43 23.72 -12.65
CA GLN A 125 -13.09 24.29 -12.55
C GLN A 125 -12.24 23.59 -11.49
N SER A 126 -12.80 23.34 -10.30
CA SER A 126 -12.12 22.59 -9.23
C SER A 126 -11.77 21.17 -9.68
N GLU A 127 -12.68 20.49 -10.38
CA GLU A 127 -12.44 19.14 -10.88
C GLU A 127 -11.40 19.12 -12.01
N HIS A 128 -11.40 20.10 -12.92
CA HIS A 128 -10.36 20.24 -13.93
C HIS A 128 -8.98 20.50 -13.31
N GLN A 129 -8.92 21.31 -12.25
CA GLN A 129 -7.69 21.52 -11.50
C GLN A 129 -7.21 20.22 -10.86
N SER A 130 -8.09 19.48 -10.19
CA SER A 130 -7.77 18.18 -9.58
C SER A 130 -7.26 17.18 -10.62
N LEU A 131 -7.96 17.04 -11.75
CA LEU A 131 -7.55 16.17 -12.86
C LEU A 131 -6.15 16.52 -13.36
N ARG A 132 -5.86 17.80 -13.56
CA ARG A 132 -4.54 18.25 -13.99
C ARG A 132 -3.44 17.89 -12.99
N ILE A 133 -3.69 18.10 -11.69
CA ILE A 133 -2.74 17.76 -10.63
C ILE A 133 -2.46 16.25 -10.62
N HIS A 134 -3.51 15.43 -10.64
CA HIS A 134 -3.37 13.98 -10.54
C HIS A 134 -2.81 13.32 -11.81
N THR A 135 -3.08 13.89 -12.98
CA THR A 135 -2.40 13.51 -14.23
C THR A 135 -0.91 13.81 -14.14
N GLY A 136 -0.51 15.04 -13.77
CA GLY A 136 0.90 15.38 -13.62
C GLY A 136 1.61 14.57 -12.53
N LEU A 137 0.93 14.27 -11.42
CA LEU A 137 1.46 13.41 -10.37
C LEU A 137 1.67 11.97 -10.87
N SER A 138 0.71 11.43 -11.64
CA SER A 138 0.86 10.12 -12.28
C SER A 138 2.03 10.12 -13.27
N GLU A 139 2.22 11.18 -14.05
CA GLU A 139 3.34 11.34 -15.00
C GLU A 139 4.70 11.43 -14.29
N LEU A 140 4.76 11.94 -13.06
CA LEU A 140 5.97 11.92 -12.23
C LEU A 140 6.31 10.50 -11.74
N LEU A 141 5.29 9.71 -11.37
CA LEU A 141 5.43 8.36 -10.83
C LEU A 141 5.79 7.31 -11.90
N VAL A 142 5.12 7.32 -13.05
CA VAL A 142 5.31 6.33 -14.13
C VAL A 142 6.79 6.06 -14.51
N PRO A 143 7.66 7.08 -14.74
CA PRO A 143 9.05 6.81 -15.08
C PRO A 143 9.85 6.21 -13.91
N MET A 144 9.46 6.48 -12.65
CA MET A 144 10.13 5.90 -11.47
C MET A 144 9.80 4.41 -11.32
N THR A 145 8.57 4.01 -11.65
CA THR A 145 8.12 2.60 -11.61
C THR A 145 8.54 1.78 -12.83
N ARG A 146 9.28 2.36 -13.78
CA ARG A 146 9.75 1.67 -15.01
C ARG A 146 11.26 1.47 -15.04
N THR A 147 11.97 1.85 -13.99
CA THR A 147 13.42 1.65 -13.90
C THR A 147 13.76 0.17 -13.72
N GLU A 148 14.93 -0.24 -14.20
CA GLU A 148 15.41 -1.63 -14.01
C GLU A 148 15.53 -1.97 -12.52
N GLN A 149 16.05 -1.06 -11.70
CA GLN A 149 16.14 -1.23 -10.25
C GLN A 149 14.77 -1.42 -9.60
N PHE A 150 13.76 -0.63 -9.99
CA PHE A 150 12.40 -0.80 -9.46
C PHE A 150 11.84 -2.16 -9.82
N ASN A 151 11.89 -2.54 -11.11
CA ASN A 151 11.40 -3.83 -11.59
C ASN A 151 12.12 -5.00 -10.91
N LYS A 152 13.46 -4.93 -10.78
CA LYS A 152 14.24 -5.97 -10.12
C LYS A 152 13.90 -6.08 -8.64
N SER A 153 13.72 -4.94 -7.96
CA SER A 153 13.31 -4.94 -6.56
C SER A 153 11.93 -5.56 -6.36
N LEU A 154 10.99 -5.32 -7.27
CA LEU A 154 9.64 -5.86 -7.20
C LEU A 154 9.61 -7.36 -7.48
N GLU A 155 10.39 -7.80 -8.48
CA GLU A 155 10.60 -9.22 -8.80
C GLU A 155 11.13 -9.98 -7.58
N ILE A 156 12.18 -9.46 -6.93
CA ILE A 156 12.74 -10.06 -5.70
C ILE A 156 11.66 -10.16 -4.61
N GLN A 157 10.90 -9.09 -4.37
CA GLN A 157 9.84 -9.11 -3.36
C GLN A 157 8.78 -10.17 -3.64
N GLN A 158 8.28 -10.25 -4.88
CA GLN A 158 7.27 -11.22 -5.28
C GLN A 158 7.79 -12.67 -5.14
N ASN A 159 9.01 -12.93 -5.60
CA ASN A 159 9.64 -14.25 -5.45
C ASN A 159 9.85 -14.65 -3.99
N LEU A 160 10.27 -13.72 -3.13
CA LEU A 160 10.43 -13.98 -1.70
C LEU A 160 9.08 -14.28 -1.01
N LEU A 161 8.01 -13.58 -1.39
CA LEU A 161 6.66 -13.86 -0.88
C LEU A 161 6.13 -15.21 -1.36
N ALA A 162 6.46 -15.61 -2.58
CA ALA A 162 6.17 -16.93 -3.14
C ALA A 162 7.06 -18.05 -2.58
N SER A 163 8.12 -17.71 -1.82
CA SER A 163 9.18 -18.63 -1.40
C SER A 163 9.87 -19.32 -2.58
N TYR A 164 10.01 -18.60 -3.69
CA TYR A 164 10.60 -19.08 -4.93
C TYR A 164 12.08 -18.69 -5.03
N ASN A 165 12.94 -19.67 -5.35
CA ASN A 165 14.39 -19.51 -5.59
C ASN A 165 15.11 -18.55 -4.63
N ILE A 166 14.92 -18.71 -3.32
CA ILE A 166 15.42 -17.78 -2.28
C ILE A 166 16.94 -17.53 -2.41
N SER A 167 17.73 -18.54 -2.79
CA SER A 167 19.18 -18.36 -2.97
C SER A 167 19.52 -17.41 -4.11
N GLU A 168 18.80 -17.48 -5.23
CA GLU A 168 18.98 -16.57 -6.37
C GLU A 168 18.52 -15.15 -6.01
N GLN A 169 17.46 -15.03 -5.21
CA GLN A 169 16.99 -13.73 -4.72
C GLN A 169 18.03 -13.07 -3.80
N LEU A 170 18.72 -13.85 -2.96
CA LEU A 170 19.82 -13.34 -2.12
C LEU A 170 21.01 -12.88 -2.97
N THR A 171 21.38 -13.63 -4.02
CA THR A 171 22.41 -13.19 -4.98
C THR A 171 22.00 -11.90 -5.70
N ALA A 172 20.74 -11.78 -6.12
CA ALA A 172 20.24 -10.55 -6.74
C ALA A 172 20.27 -9.34 -5.79
N ILE A 173 20.11 -9.54 -4.47
CA ILE A 173 20.30 -8.50 -3.46
C ILE A 173 21.78 -8.08 -3.39
N GLU A 174 22.72 -9.02 -3.45
CA GLU A 174 24.15 -8.72 -3.50
C GLU A 174 24.52 -7.94 -4.78
N ASP A 175 23.94 -8.29 -5.93
CA ASP A 175 24.12 -7.56 -7.18
C ASP A 175 23.60 -6.12 -7.08
N LEU A 176 22.46 -5.89 -6.41
CA LEU A 176 21.94 -4.55 -6.14
C LEU A 176 22.88 -3.72 -5.26
N ILE A 177 23.52 -4.35 -4.27
CA ILE A 177 24.55 -3.70 -3.44
C ILE A 177 25.75 -3.31 -4.33
N ALA A 178 26.23 -4.22 -5.17
CA ALA A 178 27.36 -3.96 -6.07
C ALA A 178 27.07 -2.85 -7.10
N GLN A 179 25.81 -2.71 -7.53
CA GLN A 179 25.34 -1.64 -8.42
C GLN A 179 25.11 -0.31 -7.69
N GLY A 180 25.27 -0.25 -6.37
CA GLY A 180 25.06 0.98 -5.60
C GLY A 180 23.59 1.39 -5.49
N ALA A 181 22.66 0.43 -5.47
CA ALA A 181 21.25 0.68 -5.17
C ALA A 181 21.07 1.36 -3.80
N GLU A 182 19.92 1.95 -3.51
CA GLU A 182 19.70 2.65 -2.24
C GLU A 182 19.81 1.69 -1.03
N MET A 183 20.48 2.16 0.05
CA MET A 183 20.72 1.39 1.29
C MET A 183 19.43 0.80 1.85
N GLU A 184 18.39 1.62 1.89
CA GLU A 184 17.13 1.28 2.51
C GLU A 184 16.40 0.23 1.70
N LEU A 185 16.55 0.25 0.36
CA LEU A 185 16.05 -0.81 -0.50
C LEU A 185 16.74 -2.14 -0.21
N VAL A 186 18.08 -2.18 -0.20
CA VAL A 186 18.81 -3.45 -0.01
C VAL A 186 18.58 -4.04 1.39
N VAL A 187 18.50 -3.19 2.42
CA VAL A 187 18.16 -3.62 3.78
C VAL A 187 16.73 -4.12 3.87
N ARG A 188 15.75 -3.44 3.23
CA ARG A 188 14.36 -3.92 3.16
C ARG A 188 14.26 -5.30 2.54
N LEU A 189 14.95 -5.54 1.43
CA LEU A 189 14.96 -6.83 0.74
C LEU A 189 15.62 -7.93 1.59
N ALA A 190 16.75 -7.64 2.24
CA ALA A 190 17.41 -8.58 3.14
C ALA A 190 16.52 -8.94 4.35
N CYS A 191 15.84 -7.95 4.93
CA CYS A 191 14.86 -8.17 6.00
C CYS A 191 13.68 -9.02 5.53
N LEU A 192 13.13 -8.72 4.34
CA LEU A 192 12.05 -9.49 3.76
C LEU A 192 12.48 -10.96 3.55
N ALA A 193 13.64 -11.18 2.96
CA ALA A 193 14.19 -12.52 2.74
C ALA A 193 14.39 -13.29 4.04
N SER A 194 14.88 -12.62 5.09
CA SER A 194 15.03 -13.24 6.40
C SER A 194 13.69 -13.63 7.01
N ILE A 195 12.68 -12.75 6.97
CA ILE A 195 11.36 -13.06 7.55
C ILE A 195 10.65 -14.19 6.77
N THR A 196 10.67 -14.17 5.44
CA THR A 196 9.94 -15.17 4.64
C THR A 196 10.63 -16.53 4.62
N ALA A 197 11.95 -16.58 4.79
CA ALA A 197 12.73 -17.82 4.80
C ALA A 197 12.98 -18.41 6.20
N GLY A 198 12.57 -17.74 7.28
CA GLY A 198 12.91 -18.16 8.66
C GLY A 198 14.40 -17.97 8.99
N GLY A 199 14.98 -16.89 8.49
CA GLY A 199 16.40 -16.54 8.61
C GLY A 199 17.21 -16.85 7.35
N ILE A 200 18.37 -16.21 7.24
CA ILE A 200 19.32 -16.36 6.13
C ILE A 200 20.48 -17.24 6.60
N LYS A 201 20.99 -18.13 5.75
CA LYS A 201 22.17 -18.96 6.06
C LYS A 201 23.30 -18.09 6.62
N ALA A 202 23.85 -18.44 7.78
CA ALA A 202 24.77 -17.57 8.54
C ALA A 202 25.92 -16.98 7.69
N LYS A 203 26.57 -17.82 6.86
CA LYS A 203 27.66 -17.36 5.96
C LYS A 203 27.19 -16.30 4.96
N VAL A 204 26.00 -16.48 4.38
CA VAL A 204 25.40 -15.55 3.41
C VAL A 204 24.98 -14.27 4.12
N LEU A 205 24.40 -14.36 5.31
CA LEU A 205 24.00 -13.19 6.08
C LEU A 205 25.20 -12.32 6.45
N GLU A 206 26.28 -12.91 6.94
CA GLU A 206 27.50 -12.16 7.28
C GLU A 206 28.18 -11.58 6.02
N ASN A 207 28.03 -12.24 4.86
CA ASN A 207 28.43 -11.70 3.57
C ASN A 207 27.66 -10.41 3.25
N ILE A 208 26.33 -10.48 3.22
CA ILE A 208 25.45 -9.35 2.93
C ILE A 208 25.72 -8.18 3.89
N LYS A 209 25.83 -8.45 5.21
CA LYS A 209 26.16 -7.40 6.20
C LYS A 209 27.50 -6.74 5.89
N ARG A 210 28.51 -7.52 5.52
CA ARG A 210 29.83 -6.98 5.18
C ARG A 210 29.78 -6.12 3.92
N GLU A 211 29.12 -6.57 2.86
CA GLU A 211 28.96 -5.80 1.62
C GLU A 211 28.20 -4.49 1.87
N ILE A 212 27.13 -4.52 2.68
CA ILE A 212 26.39 -3.32 3.12
C ILE A 212 27.34 -2.31 3.81
N LEU A 213 28.15 -2.77 4.78
CA LEU A 213 29.04 -1.86 5.51
C LEU A 213 30.18 -1.31 4.64
N GLN A 214 30.68 -2.10 3.69
CA GLN A 214 31.74 -1.69 2.78
C GLN A 214 31.25 -0.69 1.72
N THR A 215 30.07 -0.93 1.15
CA THR A 215 29.52 -0.08 0.08
C THR A 215 28.97 1.25 0.61
N TYR A 216 28.31 1.24 1.76
CA TYR A 216 27.54 2.39 2.22
C TYR A 216 28.05 3.04 3.52
N GLY A 217 28.98 2.39 4.21
CA GLY A 217 29.66 2.93 5.38
C GLY A 217 29.36 2.19 6.69
N TYR A 218 30.37 2.20 7.57
CA TYR A 218 30.32 1.50 8.85
C TYR A 218 29.37 2.14 9.87
N ASN A 219 28.92 3.38 9.62
CA ASN A 219 27.90 4.07 10.41
C ASN A 219 26.54 3.35 10.41
N PHE A 220 26.31 2.41 9.49
CA PHE A 220 25.12 1.57 9.46
C PHE A 220 25.23 0.27 10.29
N LEU A 221 26.36 0.02 10.97
CA LEU A 221 26.46 -1.14 11.86
C LEU A 221 25.39 -1.15 12.97
N PRO A 222 25.08 -0.03 13.67
CA PRO A 222 24.02 -0.01 14.68
C PRO A 222 22.64 -0.38 14.13
N LEU A 223 22.33 -0.01 12.89
CA LEU A 223 21.11 -0.44 12.20
C LEU A 223 21.06 -1.97 12.05
N LEU A 224 22.13 -2.58 11.52
CA LEU A 224 22.20 -4.03 11.31
C LEU A 224 22.15 -4.82 12.63
N LEU A 225 22.79 -4.30 13.68
CA LEU A 225 22.72 -4.87 15.03
C LEU A 225 21.30 -4.78 15.59
N SER A 226 20.62 -3.63 15.42
CA SER A 226 19.25 -3.44 15.91
C SER A 226 18.26 -4.37 15.20
N LEU A 227 18.39 -4.53 13.88
CA LEU A 227 17.57 -5.46 13.09
C LEU A 227 17.79 -6.93 13.48
N SER A 228 18.98 -7.27 13.97
CA SER A 228 19.33 -8.62 14.45
C SER A 228 19.00 -8.83 15.93
N ALA A 229 18.75 -7.76 16.69
CA ALA A 229 18.56 -7.82 18.13
C ALA A 229 17.23 -8.52 18.49
N PRO A 230 17.14 -9.21 19.65
CA PRO A 230 15.93 -9.93 20.06
C PRO A 230 14.64 -9.11 20.11
N SER A 231 14.74 -7.79 20.32
CA SER A 231 13.60 -6.89 20.35
C SER A 231 12.91 -6.71 18.99
N LEU A 232 13.67 -6.76 17.89
CA LEU A 232 13.13 -6.67 16.53
C LEU A 232 13.08 -8.04 15.86
N ALA A 233 14.17 -8.80 15.97
CA ALA A 233 14.34 -10.14 15.44
C ALA A 233 13.93 -10.26 13.96
N ILE A 234 14.38 -9.31 13.14
CA ILE A 234 14.01 -9.19 11.71
C ILE A 234 15.07 -9.84 10.82
N LEU A 235 16.34 -9.50 11.03
CA LEU A 235 17.46 -9.94 10.19
C LEU A 235 18.25 -11.04 10.91
N LEU A 236 17.73 -12.26 10.84
CA LEU A 236 18.21 -13.40 11.63
C LEU A 236 19.05 -14.39 10.81
N PRO A 237 20.05 -15.05 11.42
CA PRO A 237 20.72 -16.19 10.84
C PRO A 237 19.87 -17.47 10.93
N ASN A 238 20.08 -18.39 10.01
CA ASN A 238 19.54 -19.74 10.02
C ASN A 238 20.70 -20.77 9.93
N PRO A 239 20.88 -21.68 10.91
CA PRO A 239 20.09 -21.80 12.15
C PRO A 239 20.30 -20.62 13.10
N PRO A 240 19.34 -20.35 14.02
CA PRO A 240 19.47 -19.28 15.01
C PRO A 240 20.62 -19.55 16.00
N PRO A 241 21.21 -18.51 16.62
CA PRO A 241 22.32 -18.68 17.54
C PRO A 241 21.88 -19.43 18.81
N THR A 242 22.66 -20.41 19.26
CA THR A 242 22.36 -21.19 20.47
C THR A 242 22.44 -20.37 21.76
N SER A 243 23.17 -19.25 21.74
CA SER A 243 23.33 -18.33 22.87
C SER A 243 22.10 -17.45 23.15
N HIS A 244 21.10 -17.42 22.27
CA HIS A 244 19.92 -16.56 22.39
C HIS A 244 18.63 -17.34 22.08
N PRO A 245 18.02 -18.01 23.08
CA PRO A 245 16.81 -18.82 22.88
C PRO A 245 15.61 -18.01 22.35
N ASP A 246 15.51 -16.72 22.70
CA ASP A 246 14.44 -15.83 22.21
C ASP A 246 14.52 -15.62 20.68
N LEU A 247 15.73 -15.54 20.13
CA LEU A 247 15.93 -15.45 18.67
C LEU A 247 15.49 -16.74 17.97
N ALA A 248 15.66 -17.89 18.62
CA ALA A 248 15.21 -19.16 18.07
C ALA A 248 13.67 -19.25 18.04
N ALA A 249 12.95 -18.60 18.96
CA ALA A 249 11.50 -18.51 18.91
C ALA A 249 11.03 -17.55 17.80
N ALA A 250 11.68 -16.40 17.65
CA ALA A 250 11.37 -15.45 16.57
C ALA A 250 11.66 -16.00 15.17
N ALA A 251 12.78 -16.72 15.00
CA ALA A 251 13.13 -17.38 13.73
C ALA A 251 12.13 -18.47 13.30
N LYS A 252 11.29 -18.97 14.22
CA LYS A 252 10.23 -19.93 13.93
C LYS A 252 8.97 -19.29 13.34
N TYR A 253 8.97 -18.00 12.99
CA TYR A 253 7.84 -17.35 12.33
C TYR A 253 7.35 -18.21 11.14
N PRO A 254 6.15 -18.81 11.21
CA PRO A 254 5.76 -19.88 10.30
C PRO A 254 5.14 -19.31 9.01
N PHE A 255 5.95 -18.56 8.27
CA PHE A 255 5.53 -17.81 7.09
C PHE A 255 4.73 -18.67 6.11
N ASN A 256 5.24 -19.85 5.73
CA ASN A 256 4.57 -20.72 4.76
C ASN A 256 3.21 -21.25 5.22
N SER A 257 3.08 -21.58 6.51
CA SER A 257 1.81 -22.02 7.08
C SER A 257 0.81 -20.86 7.10
N LEU A 258 1.24 -19.68 7.56
CA LEU A 258 0.42 -18.47 7.59
C LEU A 258 -0.01 -18.03 6.18
N ARG A 259 0.91 -18.09 5.20
CA ARG A 259 0.65 -17.75 3.79
C ARG A 259 -0.52 -18.57 3.23
N LYS A 260 -0.52 -19.88 3.48
CA LYS A 260 -1.59 -20.78 3.02
C LYS A 260 -2.87 -20.59 3.82
N SER A 261 -2.80 -20.70 5.14
CA SER A 261 -3.99 -20.69 6.02
C SER A 261 -4.73 -19.36 6.03
N LEU A 262 -4.04 -18.23 5.83
CA LEU A 262 -4.63 -16.90 5.77
C LEU A 262 -4.74 -16.37 4.33
N ARG A 263 -4.45 -17.21 3.32
CA ARG A 263 -4.52 -16.87 1.90
C ARG A 263 -3.85 -15.52 1.60
N LEU A 264 -2.58 -15.41 2.04
CA LEU A 264 -1.80 -14.17 1.97
C LEU A 264 -1.25 -13.89 0.57
N LEU A 265 -1.12 -14.92 -0.26
CA LEU A 265 -0.66 -14.80 -1.63
C LEU A 265 -1.67 -15.47 -2.55
N ILE A 266 -2.16 -14.70 -3.51
CA ILE A 266 -2.91 -15.16 -4.68
C ILE A 266 -1.90 -15.21 -5.83
N GLU A 267 -1.88 -16.33 -6.54
CA GLU A 267 -0.88 -16.57 -7.59
C GLU A 267 -1.10 -15.62 -8.78
N ASP A 268 0.01 -15.24 -9.43
CA ASP A 268 -0.01 -14.35 -10.58
C ASP A 268 -0.21 -15.17 -11.85
N ASP A 269 -1.44 -15.62 -12.05
CA ASP A 269 -1.89 -16.30 -13.25
C ASP A 269 -3.15 -15.63 -13.83
N PRO A 270 -3.41 -15.77 -15.15
CA PRO A 270 -4.55 -15.10 -15.79
C PRO A 270 -5.92 -15.47 -15.22
N GLU A 271 -6.08 -16.65 -14.61
CA GLU A 271 -7.34 -17.11 -14.02
C GLU A 271 -7.59 -16.41 -12.67
N SER A 272 -6.51 -16.07 -11.96
CA SER A 272 -6.51 -15.40 -10.65
C SER A 272 -6.71 -13.88 -10.71
N LEU A 273 -6.68 -13.23 -11.88
CA LEU A 273 -6.85 -11.75 -11.98
C LEU A 273 -8.15 -11.25 -11.34
N ASN A 274 -9.26 -11.95 -11.61
CA ASN A 274 -10.55 -11.61 -11.01
C ASN A 274 -10.56 -11.82 -9.49
N GLU A 275 -9.80 -12.80 -9.00
CA GLU A 275 -9.66 -13.05 -7.56
C GLU A 275 -8.87 -11.93 -6.88
N VAL A 276 -7.79 -11.46 -7.50
CA VAL A 276 -7.00 -10.32 -6.99
C VAL A 276 -7.84 -9.05 -6.91
N GLU A 277 -8.62 -8.72 -7.94
CA GLU A 277 -9.49 -7.52 -7.92
C GLU A 277 -10.60 -7.59 -6.86
N ASN A 278 -11.03 -8.81 -6.50
CA ASN A 278 -12.08 -9.06 -5.51
C ASN A 278 -11.54 -9.44 -4.13
N ASP A 279 -10.27 -9.18 -3.85
CA ASP A 279 -9.64 -9.44 -2.56
C ASP A 279 -8.77 -8.25 -2.13
N ILE A 280 -8.47 -8.13 -0.83
CA ILE A 280 -7.55 -7.10 -0.31
C ILE A 280 -6.13 -7.20 -0.88
N SER A 281 -5.77 -8.33 -1.49
CA SER A 281 -4.49 -8.55 -2.16
C SER A 281 -4.22 -7.59 -3.33
N TYR A 282 -5.25 -6.94 -3.88
CA TYR A 282 -5.12 -5.96 -4.95
C TYR A 282 -4.14 -4.83 -4.61
N VAL A 283 -3.98 -4.49 -3.33
CA VAL A 283 -3.10 -3.38 -2.87
C VAL A 283 -1.60 -3.66 -3.07
N TYR A 284 -1.24 -4.93 -3.27
CA TYR A 284 0.11 -5.39 -3.61
C TYR A 284 0.08 -6.38 -4.80
N SER A 285 -0.92 -6.28 -5.67
CA SER A 285 -1.04 -7.12 -6.88
C SER A 285 -0.89 -8.62 -6.61
N GLY A 286 -1.57 -9.15 -5.58
CA GLY A 286 -1.57 -10.58 -5.24
C GLY A 286 -1.18 -10.88 -3.79
N TRP A 287 -0.55 -9.93 -3.08
CA TRP A 287 -0.26 -10.08 -1.65
C TRP A 287 -1.28 -9.37 -0.74
N ALA A 288 -1.96 -10.14 0.12
CA ALA A 288 -2.88 -9.62 1.13
C ALA A 288 -2.12 -9.26 2.43
N PRO A 289 -2.18 -8.01 2.90
CA PRO A 289 -1.56 -7.62 4.16
C PRO A 289 -2.04 -8.47 5.34
N ILE A 290 -1.12 -9.19 5.99
CA ILE A 290 -1.46 -10.08 7.12
C ILE A 290 -2.21 -9.33 8.24
N SER A 291 -1.82 -8.09 8.52
CA SER A 291 -2.50 -7.22 9.49
C SER A 291 -4.00 -7.06 9.18
N ILE A 292 -4.36 -6.90 7.91
CA ILE A 292 -5.75 -6.76 7.48
C ILE A 292 -6.44 -8.13 7.38
N ARG A 293 -5.73 -9.21 7.05
CA ARG A 293 -6.27 -10.58 7.19
C ARG A 293 -6.64 -10.90 8.63
N LEU A 294 -5.83 -10.47 9.61
CA LEU A 294 -6.15 -10.62 11.03
C LEU A 294 -7.43 -9.85 11.40
N VAL A 295 -7.61 -8.64 10.85
CA VAL A 295 -8.88 -7.89 11.00
C VAL A 295 -10.04 -8.66 10.37
N GLN A 296 -9.87 -9.27 9.20
CA GLN A 296 -10.92 -10.09 8.58
C GLN A 296 -11.24 -11.36 9.39
N CYS A 297 -10.25 -12.01 10.03
CA CYS A 297 -10.48 -13.16 10.93
C CYS A 297 -11.49 -12.83 12.05
N VAL A 298 -11.53 -11.57 12.49
CA VAL A 298 -12.47 -11.10 13.53
C VAL A 298 -13.75 -10.52 12.91
N ALA A 299 -13.63 -9.66 11.90
CA ALA A 299 -14.71 -8.77 11.46
C ALA A 299 -15.33 -9.13 10.08
N GLN A 300 -14.71 -10.02 9.30
CA GLN A 300 -15.18 -10.45 7.97
C GLN A 300 -14.62 -11.85 7.60
N LYS A 301 -15.03 -12.87 8.36
CA LYS A 301 -14.46 -14.24 8.24
C LYS A 301 -14.58 -14.84 6.84
N GLY A 302 -15.68 -14.57 6.14
CA GLY A 302 -15.90 -15.03 4.76
C GLY A 302 -14.83 -14.54 3.78
N GLY A 303 -14.22 -13.37 4.02
CA GLY A 303 -13.13 -12.86 3.18
C GLY A 303 -11.81 -13.63 3.34
N VAL A 304 -11.66 -14.41 4.41
CA VAL A 304 -10.50 -15.29 4.63
C VAL A 304 -10.80 -16.72 4.17
N LEU A 305 -12.00 -17.22 4.47
CA LEU A 305 -12.41 -18.61 4.23
C LEU A 305 -12.79 -18.92 2.78
N SER A 306 -13.21 -17.92 2.01
CA SER A 306 -13.71 -18.10 0.64
C SER A 306 -13.27 -16.96 -0.27
N ASN A 307 -13.16 -17.25 -1.57
CA ASN A 307 -12.99 -16.23 -2.57
C ASN A 307 -14.30 -15.43 -2.70
N PRO A 308 -14.31 -14.10 -2.48
CA PRO A 308 -15.52 -13.29 -2.68
C PRO A 308 -16.08 -13.39 -4.12
N ALA A 309 -15.22 -13.76 -5.09
CA ALA A 309 -15.61 -13.94 -6.49
C ALA A 309 -16.50 -15.17 -6.75
N GLU A 310 -16.37 -16.26 -5.98
CA GLU A 310 -17.11 -17.50 -6.26
C GLU A 310 -18.60 -17.43 -5.88
N THR A 311 -18.95 -16.59 -4.91
CA THR A 311 -20.35 -16.41 -4.48
C THR A 311 -21.25 -15.71 -5.51
N GLY A 312 -20.71 -15.22 -6.63
CA GLY A 312 -21.48 -14.63 -7.72
C GLY A 312 -22.11 -15.63 -8.71
N ASN A 313 -21.60 -16.87 -8.76
CA ASN A 313 -21.97 -17.83 -9.82
C ASN A 313 -22.76 -19.07 -9.36
N GLN A 314 -23.09 -19.18 -8.06
CA GLN A 314 -23.89 -20.29 -7.51
C GLN A 314 -25.19 -19.84 -6.78
N ALA A 315 -25.77 -18.72 -7.18
CA ALA A 315 -27.14 -18.39 -6.83
C ALA A 315 -28.01 -18.41 -8.09
N ASP A 316 -28.68 -19.54 -8.30
CA ASP A 316 -29.74 -19.72 -9.28
C ASP A 316 -30.75 -18.57 -9.25
N GLY A 317 -31.07 -18.06 -10.46
CA GLY A 317 -32.41 -17.59 -10.81
C GLY A 317 -33.01 -16.41 -10.06
N LYS A 318 -33.03 -15.25 -10.76
CA LYS A 318 -33.84 -14.02 -10.55
C LYS A 318 -33.22 -12.91 -9.66
N GLY A 319 -32.65 -11.93 -10.36
CA GLY A 319 -33.00 -10.51 -10.19
C GLY A 319 -32.55 -9.79 -8.92
N GLY A 320 -31.48 -9.00 -9.03
CA GLY A 320 -31.20 -7.90 -8.12
C GLY A 320 -29.72 -7.53 -8.10
N ARG A 321 -29.39 -6.24 -8.27
CA ARG A 321 -28.07 -5.71 -7.90
C ARG A 321 -27.76 -6.17 -6.47
N GLY A 322 -26.76 -7.03 -6.31
CA GLY A 322 -26.51 -7.81 -5.09
C GLY A 322 -26.60 -6.98 -3.82
N GLU A 323 -27.55 -7.34 -2.96
CA GLU A 323 -27.69 -6.70 -1.67
C GLU A 323 -26.48 -7.05 -0.79
N LYS A 324 -25.68 -6.06 -0.39
CA LYS A 324 -24.49 -6.28 0.47
C LYS A 324 -24.86 -7.10 1.71
N VAL A 325 -24.05 -8.11 2.00
CA VAL A 325 -24.23 -9.01 3.14
C VAL A 325 -24.15 -8.23 4.46
N GLN A 326 -25.04 -8.54 5.40
CA GLN A 326 -25.01 -7.96 6.74
C GLN A 326 -23.80 -8.48 7.51
N ALA A 327 -23.05 -7.58 8.15
CA ALA A 327 -21.89 -7.95 8.95
C ALA A 327 -22.29 -8.85 10.14
N HIS A 328 -21.65 -10.03 10.23
CA HIS A 328 -21.80 -10.98 11.34
C HIS A 328 -21.44 -10.33 12.70
N PRO A 329 -21.89 -10.86 13.85
CA PRO A 329 -21.39 -10.41 15.14
C PRO A 329 -19.90 -10.74 15.31
N ILE A 330 -19.15 -9.85 15.98
CA ILE A 330 -17.78 -10.14 16.40
C ILE A 330 -17.86 -11.10 17.59
N ILE A 331 -17.21 -12.24 17.47
CA ILE A 331 -17.18 -13.31 18.48
C ILE A 331 -15.73 -13.72 18.77
N GLY A 332 -14.85 -12.72 18.81
CA GLY A 332 -13.42 -12.92 18.94
C GLY A 332 -12.80 -13.68 17.76
N TRP A 333 -11.80 -14.48 18.07
CA TRP A 333 -10.95 -15.19 17.12
C TRP A 333 -11.50 -16.55 16.66
N LYS A 334 -12.77 -16.85 16.97
CA LYS A 334 -13.37 -18.17 16.73
C LYS A 334 -13.18 -18.70 15.30
N GLY A 335 -12.57 -19.87 15.14
CA GLY A 335 -12.24 -20.50 13.87
C GLY A 335 -10.84 -20.19 13.33
N PHE A 336 -10.06 -19.37 14.03
CA PHE A 336 -8.69 -18.99 13.65
C PHE A 336 -7.69 -19.13 14.81
N GLU A 337 -8.09 -19.68 15.95
CA GLU A 337 -7.26 -19.76 17.15
C GLU A 337 -5.95 -20.51 16.92
N ASP A 338 -6.02 -21.66 16.24
CA ASP A 338 -4.85 -22.52 15.98
C ASP A 338 -3.79 -21.82 15.12
N ILE A 339 -4.22 -21.10 14.08
CA ILE A 339 -3.30 -20.38 13.19
C ILE A 339 -2.71 -19.13 13.88
N LEU A 340 -3.48 -18.50 14.78
CA LEU A 340 -3.01 -17.34 15.55
C LEU A 340 -2.01 -17.74 16.63
N ALA A 341 -2.17 -18.93 17.24
CA ALA A 341 -1.23 -19.46 18.22
C ALA A 341 0.19 -19.66 17.65
N LEU A 342 0.31 -19.71 16.32
CA LEU A 342 1.58 -19.80 15.61
C LEU A 342 2.27 -18.43 15.41
N ILE A 343 1.55 -17.33 15.57
CA ILE A 343 2.12 -15.98 15.40
C ILE A 343 2.79 -15.55 16.71
N PRO A 344 4.06 -15.10 16.67
CA PRO A 344 4.73 -14.58 17.87
C PRO A 344 3.94 -13.44 18.52
N GLY A 345 3.73 -13.53 19.83
CA GLY A 345 2.95 -12.58 20.61
C GLY A 345 1.84 -13.25 21.41
N ARG A 346 1.00 -12.45 22.06
CA ARG A 346 -0.19 -12.94 22.76
C ARG A 346 -1.44 -12.55 21.99
N THR A 347 -2.31 -13.53 21.74
CA THR A 347 -3.67 -13.29 21.28
C THR A 347 -4.57 -13.09 22.50
N VAL A 348 -5.26 -11.96 22.56
CA VAL A 348 -6.18 -11.63 23.64
C VAL A 348 -7.57 -11.36 23.10
N ASP A 349 -8.58 -11.75 23.87
CA ASP A 349 -9.98 -11.44 23.64
C ASP A 349 -10.60 -11.13 25.00
N VAL A 350 -10.94 -9.86 25.23
CA VAL A 350 -11.36 -9.35 26.54
C VAL A 350 -12.69 -8.64 26.36
N ASP A 351 -13.73 -9.18 26.99
CA ASP A 351 -15.03 -8.52 27.10
C ASP A 351 -15.02 -7.58 28.31
N MET A 352 -15.17 -6.27 28.06
CA MET A 352 -15.15 -5.24 29.10
C MET A 352 -16.52 -5.04 29.77
N ASN A 353 -17.38 -6.05 29.77
CA ASN A 353 -18.73 -5.91 30.31
C ASN A 353 -18.73 -5.63 31.82
N VAL A 354 -18.73 -4.35 32.18
CA VAL A 354 -19.06 -3.85 33.51
C VAL A 354 -20.58 -3.93 33.64
N ALA A 355 -21.06 -5.07 34.16
CA ALA A 355 -22.45 -5.41 34.47
C ALA A 355 -23.36 -5.87 33.31
N SER A 356 -23.31 -7.17 32.99
CA SER A 356 -24.51 -8.02 32.99
C SER A 356 -24.12 -9.49 32.98
N ALA A 357 -24.34 -10.17 34.09
CA ALA A 357 -24.34 -11.63 34.15
C ALA A 357 -25.41 -12.16 33.16
N GLY A 358 -24.99 -13.08 32.28
CA GLY A 358 -25.90 -13.95 31.52
C GLY A 358 -26.72 -13.28 30.43
N GLY A 359 -26.13 -13.11 29.24
CA GLY A 359 -26.91 -12.78 28.05
C GLY A 359 -26.02 -12.63 26.83
N LEU A 360 -26.16 -13.55 25.86
CA LEU A 360 -25.72 -13.32 24.49
C LEU A 360 -26.21 -11.93 24.06
N ILE A 361 -25.30 -11.07 23.61
CA ILE A 361 -25.64 -9.74 23.08
C ILE A 361 -26.51 -9.95 21.83
N SER A 362 -27.82 -10.03 22.03
CA SER A 362 -28.78 -9.91 20.95
C SER A 362 -28.74 -8.45 20.51
N ARG A 363 -27.97 -8.19 19.46
CA ARG A 363 -27.94 -6.88 18.80
C ARG A 363 -29.37 -6.47 18.46
N PRO A 364 -29.77 -5.21 18.69
CA PRO A 364 -30.93 -4.67 18.02
C PRO A 364 -30.69 -4.79 16.51
N ALA A 365 -31.51 -5.60 15.83
CA ALA A 365 -31.45 -5.74 14.38
C ALA A 365 -31.51 -4.35 13.73
N GLY A 366 -30.52 -4.02 12.88
CA GLY A 366 -30.50 -2.79 12.09
C GLY A 366 -29.56 -1.66 12.54
N LYS A 367 -28.85 -1.75 13.69
CA LYS A 367 -27.88 -0.71 14.09
C LYS A 367 -26.46 -0.97 13.55
N THR A 368 -25.92 0.02 12.84
CA THR A 368 -24.52 0.05 12.36
C THR A 368 -23.56 0.24 13.53
N THR A 369 -22.59 -0.66 13.68
CA THR A 369 -21.54 -0.58 14.71
C THR A 369 -20.24 -0.02 14.14
N THR A 370 -19.42 0.63 14.97
CA THR A 370 -18.06 1.04 14.59
C THR A 370 -17.04 0.12 15.25
N THR A 371 -16.17 -0.50 14.45
CA THR A 371 -15.02 -1.27 14.92
C THR A 371 -13.79 -0.37 14.84
N VAL A 372 -13.12 -0.15 15.97
CA VAL A 372 -11.87 0.61 16.02
C VAL A 372 -10.71 -0.35 15.81
N VAL A 373 -9.87 -0.10 14.81
CA VAL A 373 -8.66 -0.88 14.53
C VAL A 373 -7.46 0.00 14.88
N CYS A 374 -6.72 -0.41 15.90
CA CYS A 374 -5.56 0.33 16.41
C CYS A 374 -4.25 -0.35 15.96
N PHE A 375 -3.43 0.36 15.19
CA PHE A 375 -2.10 -0.05 14.79
C PHE A 375 -1.05 0.56 15.73
N LEU A 376 -0.43 -0.29 16.55
CA LEU A 376 0.67 0.11 17.43
C LEU A 376 2.00 -0.11 16.69
N GLY A 377 2.74 0.97 16.44
CA GLY A 377 3.98 0.95 15.65
C GLY A 377 3.81 1.45 14.21
N GLY A 378 2.59 1.82 13.82
CA GLY A 378 2.28 2.46 12.53
C GLY A 378 1.51 1.57 11.57
N CYS A 379 0.93 2.19 10.53
CA CYS A 379 0.33 1.48 9.40
C CYS A 379 0.65 2.15 8.06
N THR A 380 0.55 1.38 6.97
CA THR A 380 0.80 1.85 5.61
C THR A 380 -0.47 2.38 4.93
N TYR A 381 -0.31 3.11 3.83
CA TYR A 381 -1.45 3.52 2.99
C TYR A 381 -2.14 2.31 2.32
N THR A 382 -1.41 1.25 2.00
CA THR A 382 -1.98 -0.01 1.51
C THR A 382 -2.83 -0.74 2.55
N GLU A 383 -2.45 -0.74 3.83
CA GLU A 383 -3.29 -1.27 4.93
C GLU A 383 -4.55 -0.45 5.11
N ILE A 384 -4.44 0.88 5.01
CA ILE A 384 -5.58 1.79 5.02
C ILE A 384 -6.53 1.52 3.84
N ALA A 385 -5.99 1.41 2.62
CA ALA A 385 -6.76 1.13 1.42
C ALA A 385 -7.48 -0.23 1.50
N ALA A 386 -6.78 -1.27 1.94
CA ALA A 386 -7.35 -2.59 2.15
C ALA A 386 -8.47 -2.57 3.21
N LEU A 387 -8.32 -1.84 4.32
CA LEU A 387 -9.36 -1.74 5.34
C LEU A 387 -10.56 -0.90 4.87
N ARG A 388 -10.34 0.14 4.05
CA ARG A 388 -11.42 0.86 3.35
C ARG A 388 -12.17 -0.08 2.39
N TRP A 389 -11.46 -0.97 1.70
CA TRP A 389 -12.07 -2.00 0.85
C TRP A 389 -12.93 -2.97 1.67
N VAL A 390 -12.41 -3.51 2.79
CA VAL A 390 -13.14 -4.36 3.76
C VAL A 390 -14.42 -3.66 4.23
N SER A 391 -14.34 -2.37 4.58
CA SER A 391 -15.49 -1.59 5.03
C SER A 391 -16.58 -1.43 3.96
N LYS A 392 -16.26 -1.56 2.67
CA LYS A 392 -17.23 -1.43 1.58
C LYS A 392 -18.00 -2.73 1.33
N GLN A 393 -17.52 -3.88 1.78
CA GLN A 393 -18.11 -5.19 1.46
C GLN A 393 -19.40 -5.49 2.22
N ASN A 394 -19.47 -5.14 3.51
CA ASN A 394 -20.60 -5.48 4.36
C ASN A 394 -21.42 -4.25 4.79
N LYS A 395 -22.73 -4.43 5.00
CA LYS A 395 -23.58 -3.45 5.70
C LYS A 395 -23.51 -3.64 7.21
N GLY A 396 -23.82 -2.59 7.96
CA GLY A 396 -23.98 -2.67 9.43
C GLY A 396 -22.69 -2.64 10.24
N ARG A 397 -21.53 -2.40 9.62
CA ARG A 397 -20.23 -2.17 10.29
C ARG A 397 -19.43 -1.07 9.58
N ARG A 398 -18.87 -0.14 10.35
CA ARG A 398 -17.87 0.85 9.92
C ARG A 398 -16.55 0.56 10.61
N PHE A 399 -15.44 0.95 9.99
CA PHE A 399 -14.11 0.88 10.60
C PHE A 399 -13.57 2.28 10.89
N LEU A 400 -12.96 2.45 12.06
CA LEU A 400 -12.18 3.63 12.43
C LEU A 400 -10.73 3.18 12.60
N ILE A 401 -9.82 3.77 11.85
CA ILE A 401 -8.39 3.45 11.90
C ILE A 401 -7.72 4.41 12.87
N VAL A 402 -7.01 3.85 13.85
CA VAL A 402 -6.16 4.57 14.79
C VAL A 402 -4.75 4.02 14.62
N THR A 403 -3.75 4.89 14.60
CA THR A 403 -2.36 4.47 14.44
C THR A 403 -1.43 5.42 15.19
N THR A 404 -0.28 4.92 15.63
CA THR A 404 0.79 5.76 16.19
C THR A 404 1.47 6.62 15.13
N GLY A 405 1.39 6.23 13.85
CA GLY A 405 1.96 6.96 12.73
C GLY A 405 1.67 6.30 11.39
N ILE A 406 1.84 7.04 10.30
CA ILE A 406 1.89 6.45 8.96
C ILE A 406 3.33 6.03 8.70
N VAL A 407 3.52 4.78 8.26
CA VAL A 407 4.84 4.21 8.00
C VAL A 407 4.89 3.58 6.62
N ASN A 408 6.09 3.57 6.05
CA ASN A 408 6.49 2.84 4.87
C ASN A 408 7.88 2.23 5.09
N GLY A 409 8.37 1.45 4.13
CA GLY A 409 9.63 0.73 4.30
C GLY A 409 10.82 1.65 4.55
N LEU A 410 10.86 2.81 3.89
CA LEU A 410 11.90 3.82 4.09
C LEU A 410 11.86 4.36 5.54
N SER A 411 10.71 4.82 6.00
CA SER A 411 10.54 5.41 7.34
C SER A 411 10.88 4.44 8.48
N ILE A 412 10.66 3.14 8.27
CA ILE A 412 11.00 2.10 9.26
C ILE A 412 12.51 1.94 9.35
N ILE A 413 13.21 1.81 8.21
CA ILE A 413 14.67 1.67 8.21
C ILE A 413 15.32 2.94 8.77
N ASP A 414 14.84 4.12 8.35
CA ASP A 414 15.34 5.40 8.87
C ASP A 414 15.12 5.52 10.38
N GLY A 415 13.92 5.18 10.86
CA GLY A 415 13.57 5.21 12.28
C GLY A 415 14.41 4.28 13.15
N ILE A 416 14.77 3.09 12.65
CA ILE A 416 15.65 2.14 13.37
C ILE A 416 17.11 2.58 13.31
N SER A 417 17.55 3.14 12.17
CA SER A 417 18.95 3.49 11.97
C SER A 417 19.44 4.51 13.00
N GLY A 418 18.57 5.42 13.45
CA GLY A 418 18.94 6.54 14.33
C GLY A 418 20.00 7.48 13.72
N VAL A 419 20.42 7.22 12.47
CA VAL A 419 21.36 8.04 11.74
C VAL A 419 20.56 9.24 11.28
N GLN A 420 20.81 10.40 11.85
CA GLN A 420 20.42 11.65 11.21
C GLN A 420 21.07 11.65 9.84
N LYS A 421 20.31 11.31 8.79
CA LYS A 421 20.67 11.70 7.44
C LYS A 421 20.86 13.22 7.53
N SER A 422 22.10 13.70 7.40
CA SER A 422 22.28 15.08 7.01
C SER A 422 21.39 15.23 5.79
N VAL A 423 20.46 16.17 5.82
CA VAL A 423 19.73 16.56 4.61
C VAL A 423 20.77 17.21 3.70
N THR A 424 21.65 16.40 3.13
CA THR A 424 22.42 16.77 1.96
C THR A 424 21.39 16.73 0.86
N SER A 425 20.83 17.91 0.59
CA SER A 425 20.39 18.25 -0.75
C SER A 425 21.33 17.57 -1.73
N LYS A 426 20.83 16.65 -2.55
CA LYS A 426 21.55 16.07 -3.70
C LYS A 426 21.70 17.15 -4.80
N ASP A 427 22.06 18.36 -4.39
CA ASP A 427 22.53 19.50 -5.18
C ASP A 427 23.79 20.02 -4.46
N ALA A 428 24.86 19.24 -4.53
CA ALA A 428 26.21 19.78 -4.47
C ALA A 428 26.93 19.14 -5.65
N GLY A 429 27.17 19.98 -6.66
CA GLY A 429 27.49 19.56 -8.00
C GLY A 429 28.76 18.72 -8.15
N LEU A 430 28.76 17.97 -9.24
CA LEU A 430 29.80 17.99 -10.27
C LEU A 430 29.10 17.83 -11.62
#